data_AF-A0A7C5MEH0-F1
#
_entry.id   AF-A0A7C5MEH0-F1
#
_cell.length_a   1.000
_cell.length_b   1.000
_cell.length_c   1.000
_cell.angle_alpha   90.00
_cell.angle_beta   90.00
_cell.angle_gamma   90.00
#
_symmetry.space_group_name_H-M   'P 1'
#
loop_
_entity.id
_entity.type
_entity.pdbx_description
1 polymer ?
#
loop_
_entity_poly.entity_id
_entity_poly.type
_entity_poly.pdbx_seq_one_letter_code
_entity_poly.pdbx_strand_id
1 'polypeptide(L)'
;MRNHLPDKQLCKDCYSRLIGCRGHGVKRALKSEDCWICQGLSQEIGKFVDLAIEAVERYQFETFGVGTKVDDEILERDERVRHDLGVDGRDIKTWINRRVGRELEKRSGKRFVFSDYDINIIVDTRFDHVTLQVAPVYVYGRYI
;
A
#
# COMPACT_ATOMS: atom_id res chain seq x y z
N MET A 1 -8.51 10.63 -31.24
CA MET A 1 -7.07 10.38 -31.49
C MET A 1 -6.67 9.12 -30.74
N ARG A 2 -5.88 8.26 -31.38
CA ARG A 2 -5.67 6.86 -31.01
C ARG A 2 -4.90 6.76 -29.69
N ASN A 3 -5.54 6.26 -28.63
CA ASN A 3 -4.86 5.85 -27.41
C ASN A 3 -4.02 4.61 -27.73
N HIS A 4 -2.81 4.81 -28.25
CA HIS A 4 -1.76 3.81 -28.18
C HIS A 4 -1.44 3.66 -26.69
N LEU A 5 -1.87 2.56 -26.06
CA LEU A 5 -1.11 2.04 -24.93
C LEU A 5 0.32 1.86 -25.48
N PRO A 6 1.33 2.56 -24.96
CA PRO A 6 2.70 2.13 -25.20
C PRO A 6 2.82 0.69 -24.67
N ASP A 7 3.79 -0.09 -25.16
CA ASP A 7 4.09 -1.51 -24.85
C ASP A 7 4.36 -1.83 -23.35
N LYS A 8 3.63 -1.20 -22.44
CA LYS A 8 3.76 -1.31 -20.99
C LYS A 8 2.88 -2.45 -20.51
N GLN A 9 3.51 -3.54 -20.12
CA GLN A 9 2.84 -4.70 -19.55
C GLN A 9 2.53 -4.41 -18.07
N LEU A 10 1.27 -4.62 -17.67
CA LEU A 10 0.78 -4.34 -16.33
C LEU A 10 0.26 -5.64 -15.68
N CYS A 11 0.48 -5.78 -14.37
CA CYS A 11 -0.11 -6.87 -13.61
C CYS A 11 -1.61 -6.65 -13.39
N LYS A 12 -2.32 -7.74 -13.05
CA LYS A 12 -3.77 -7.72 -12.80
C LYS A 12 -4.14 -6.72 -11.69
N ASP A 13 -3.32 -6.60 -10.65
CA ASP A 13 -3.55 -5.72 -9.51
C ASP A 13 -3.45 -4.24 -9.88
N CYS A 14 -2.38 -3.86 -10.60
CA CYS A 14 -2.20 -2.50 -11.09
C CYS A 14 -3.27 -2.11 -12.10
N TYR A 15 -3.66 -3.03 -12.97
CA TYR A 15 -4.74 -2.77 -13.92
C TYR A 15 -6.09 -2.55 -13.23
N SER A 16 -6.43 -3.44 -12.28
CA SER A 16 -7.68 -3.36 -11.51
C SER A 16 -7.77 -2.06 -10.70
N ARG A 17 -6.62 -1.57 -10.21
CA ARG A 17 -6.51 -0.29 -9.50
C ARG A 17 -6.79 0.92 -10.40
N LEU A 18 -6.34 0.89 -11.67
CA LEU A 18 -6.35 2.06 -12.56
C LEU A 18 -7.67 2.28 -13.30
N ILE A 19 -8.28 1.22 -13.84
CA ILE A 19 -9.44 1.35 -14.75
C ILE A 19 -10.75 0.90 -14.10
N GLY A 20 -10.68 0.28 -12.91
CA GLY A 20 -11.83 -0.39 -12.31
C GLY A 20 -12.37 -1.52 -13.20
N CYS A 21 -13.40 -2.24 -12.76
CA CYS A 21 -13.90 -3.45 -13.44
C CYS A 21 -14.50 -3.21 -14.86
N ARG A 22 -14.35 -2.04 -15.49
CA ARG A 22 -15.00 -1.67 -16.76
C ARG A 22 -14.04 -1.42 -17.95
N GLY A 23 -12.78 -1.84 -17.86
CA GLY A 23 -11.80 -1.71 -18.95
C GLY A 23 -11.61 -2.97 -19.79
N HIS A 24 -12.02 -2.94 -21.05
CA HIS A 24 -11.57 -3.88 -22.09
C HIS A 24 -10.08 -3.66 -22.42
N GLY A 25 -9.24 -4.70 -22.24
CA GLY A 25 -7.97 -4.83 -22.97
C GLY A 25 -6.67 -4.66 -22.17
N VAL A 26 -6.27 -5.67 -21.38
CA VAL A 26 -4.84 -5.95 -21.15
C VAL A 26 -4.45 -7.11 -22.04
N LYS A 27 -3.53 -6.88 -22.99
CA LYS A 27 -3.10 -7.91 -23.95
C LYS A 27 -2.33 -9.08 -23.33
N ARG A 28 -1.88 -9.01 -22.07
CA ARG A 28 -1.26 -10.14 -21.34
C ARG A 28 -1.15 -9.78 -19.85
N ALA A 29 -1.78 -10.56 -18.99
CA ALA A 29 -1.48 -10.51 -17.56
C ALA A 29 -0.12 -11.16 -17.33
N LEU A 30 0.92 -10.36 -17.11
CA LEU A 30 2.21 -10.90 -16.68
C LEU A 30 2.21 -11.16 -15.18
N LYS A 31 3.20 -11.95 -14.76
CA LYS A 31 3.53 -12.08 -13.35
C LYS A 31 3.86 -10.69 -12.79
N SER A 32 3.65 -10.53 -11.49
CA SER A 32 3.84 -9.24 -10.81
C SER A 32 5.26 -8.70 -10.96
N GLU A 33 6.26 -9.58 -11.05
CA GLU A 33 7.68 -9.27 -11.27
C GLU A 33 7.96 -8.48 -12.56
N ASP A 34 7.22 -8.77 -13.64
CA ASP A 34 7.41 -8.11 -14.93
C ASP A 34 6.51 -6.87 -15.12
N CYS A 35 5.83 -6.44 -14.06
CA CYS A 35 4.96 -5.28 -14.13
C CYS A 35 5.78 -4.00 -14.25
N TRP A 36 5.51 -3.19 -15.27
CA TRP A 36 6.21 -1.94 -15.51
C TRP A 36 6.06 -0.91 -14.36
N ILE A 37 4.93 -0.96 -13.63
CA ILE A 37 4.67 -0.06 -12.49
C ILE A 37 5.27 -0.64 -11.22
N CYS A 38 4.78 -1.80 -10.78
CA CYS A 38 5.02 -2.27 -9.42
C CYS A 38 6.19 -3.26 -9.28
N GLN A 39 6.75 -3.78 -10.38
CA GLN A 39 7.94 -4.66 -10.38
C GLN A 39 7.98 -5.73 -9.26
N GLY A 40 6.86 -6.39 -8.96
CA GLY A 40 6.79 -7.43 -7.92
C GLY A 40 6.19 -6.99 -6.57
N LEU A 41 6.07 -5.69 -6.28
CA LEU A 41 5.57 -5.19 -4.98
C LEU A 41 4.22 -5.76 -4.55
N SER A 42 3.34 -6.15 -5.50
CA SER A 42 2.04 -6.72 -5.15
C SER A 42 2.13 -8.12 -4.51
N GLN A 43 3.20 -8.87 -4.77
CA GLN A 43 3.44 -10.18 -4.13
C GLN A 43 4.03 -10.04 -2.73
N GLU A 44 4.82 -8.99 -2.51
CA GLU A 44 5.50 -8.74 -1.23
C GLU A 44 4.56 -8.26 -0.12
N ILE A 45 3.31 -7.91 -0.46
CA ILE A 45 2.29 -7.50 0.51
C ILE A 45 2.14 -8.51 1.66
N GLY A 46 2.19 -9.81 1.36
CA GLY A 46 2.13 -10.85 2.40
C GLY A 46 3.28 -10.73 3.39
N LYS A 47 4.50 -10.56 2.88
CA LYS A 47 5.72 -10.38 3.68
C LYS A 47 5.66 -9.13 4.55
N PHE A 48 5.18 -8.00 4.02
CA PHE A 48 5.01 -6.78 4.81
C PHE A 48 3.99 -6.93 5.94
N VAL A 49 2.93 -7.71 5.70
CA VAL A 49 1.93 -8.03 6.74
C VAL A 49 2.56 -8.89 7.84
N ASP A 50 3.36 -9.90 7.49
CA ASP A 50 4.04 -10.74 8.47
C ASP A 50 4.98 -9.92 9.36
N LEU A 51 5.84 -9.09 8.75
CA LEU A 51 6.74 -8.19 9.48
C LEU A 51 6.00 -7.18 10.36
N ALA A 52 4.86 -6.66 9.88
CA ALA A 52 4.04 -5.75 10.66
C ALA A 52 3.40 -6.44 11.88
N ILE A 53 2.97 -7.69 11.76
CA ILE A 53 2.44 -8.48 12.89
C ILE A 53 3.52 -8.66 13.95
N GLU A 54 4.71 -9.12 13.56
CA GLU A 54 5.83 -9.32 14.49
C GLU A 54 6.21 -8.03 15.23
N ALA A 55 6.16 -6.88 14.54
CA ALA A 55 6.47 -5.59 15.14
C ALA A 55 5.43 -5.17 16.19
N VAL A 56 4.13 -5.39 15.93
CA VAL A 56 3.05 -4.91 16.80
C VAL A 56 2.74 -5.83 17.97
N GLU A 57 3.23 -7.08 17.98
CA GLU A 57 3.00 -8.06 19.06
C GLU A 57 3.40 -7.54 20.46
N ARG A 58 4.35 -6.61 20.54
CA ARG A 58 4.85 -6.05 21.81
C ARG A 58 3.97 -4.93 22.36
N TYR A 59 2.95 -4.48 21.63
CA TYR A 59 2.14 -3.33 21.97
C TYR A 59 0.67 -3.72 22.19
N GLN A 60 0.03 -3.06 23.15
CA GLN A 60 -1.42 -3.15 23.33
C GLN A 60 -2.08 -1.93 22.68
N PHE A 61 -2.91 -2.17 21.68
CA PHE A 61 -3.64 -1.15 20.92
C PHE A 61 -4.96 -1.71 20.41
N GLU A 62 -5.89 -0.83 20.01
CA GLU A 62 -7.17 -1.21 19.40
C GLU A 62 -7.24 -0.80 17.93
N THR A 63 -6.66 0.36 17.61
CA THR A 63 -6.70 0.96 16.28
C THR A 63 -5.29 1.11 15.71
N PHE A 64 -5.16 0.90 14.40
CA PHE A 64 -3.89 1.11 13.72
C PHE A 64 -4.08 1.76 12.36
N GLY A 65 -3.10 2.58 11.99
CA GLY A 65 -2.92 3.15 10.66
C GLY A 65 -1.81 2.42 9.91
N VAL A 66 -1.86 2.48 8.57
CA VAL A 66 -0.80 1.96 7.71
C VAL A 66 -0.31 3.05 6.77
N GLY A 67 0.97 3.37 6.88
CA GLY A 67 1.71 4.19 5.94
C GLY A 67 2.69 3.34 5.14
N THR A 68 2.98 3.75 3.91
CA THR A 68 3.98 3.09 3.07
C THR A 68 4.96 4.12 2.53
N LYS A 69 6.24 3.74 2.50
CA LYS A 69 7.29 4.41 1.74
C LYS A 69 7.57 3.54 0.53
N VAL A 70 7.25 4.09 -0.64
CA VAL A 70 7.45 3.48 -1.95
C VAL A 70 8.54 4.26 -2.65
N ASP A 71 9.34 3.56 -3.45
CA ASP A 71 10.36 4.17 -4.29
C ASP A 71 9.77 5.26 -5.21
N ASP A 72 10.46 6.39 -5.32
CA ASP A 72 10.01 7.53 -6.11
C ASP A 72 9.92 7.16 -7.61
N GLU A 73 10.79 6.28 -8.12
CA GLU A 73 10.69 5.80 -9.50
C GLU A 73 9.36 5.09 -9.78
N ILE A 74 8.86 4.31 -8.80
CA ILE A 74 7.60 3.58 -8.93
C ILE A 74 6.42 4.56 -8.91
N LEU A 75 6.50 5.62 -8.11
CA LEU A 75 5.50 6.68 -8.06
C LEU A 75 5.45 7.46 -9.37
N GLU A 76 6.60 7.81 -9.93
CA GLU A 76 6.68 8.50 -11.22
C GLU A 76 6.13 7.63 -12.36
N ARG A 77 6.46 6.32 -12.36
CA ARG A 77 5.91 5.39 -13.36
C ARG A 77 4.39 5.25 -13.23
N ASP A 78 3.87 5.19 -12.01
CA ASP A 78 2.43 5.16 -11.76
C ASP A 78 1.73 6.43 -12.28
N GLU A 79 2.27 7.60 -11.93
CA GLU A 79 1.75 8.89 -12.38
C GLU A 79 1.75 9.01 -13.90
N ARG A 80 2.85 8.61 -14.55
CA ARG A 80 2.95 8.60 -16.01
C ARG A 80 1.89 7.71 -16.64
N VAL A 81 1.64 6.52 -16.11
CA VAL A 81 0.61 5.61 -16.64
C VAL A 81 -0.78 6.20 -16.44
N ARG A 82 -1.06 6.83 -15.30
CA ARG A 82 -2.35 7.49 -15.06
C ARG A 82 -2.59 8.64 -16.02
N HIS A 83 -1.58 9.48 -16.22
CA HIS A 83 -1.63 10.58 -17.19
C HIS A 83 -1.79 10.06 -18.63
N ASP A 84 -1.00 9.06 -19.05
CA ASP A 84 -1.06 8.44 -20.38
C ASP A 84 -2.45 7.84 -20.66
N LEU A 85 -3.08 7.23 -19.66
CA LEU A 85 -4.40 6.61 -19.78
C LEU A 85 -5.57 7.60 -19.55
N GLY A 86 -5.30 8.79 -19.00
CA GLY A 86 -6.32 9.77 -18.61
C GLY A 86 -7.29 9.23 -17.56
N VAL A 87 -6.84 8.32 -16.69
CA VAL A 87 -7.69 7.67 -15.69
C VAL A 87 -7.40 8.20 -14.30
N ASP A 88 -8.46 8.51 -13.56
CA ASP A 88 -8.37 8.96 -12.16
C ASP A 88 -8.33 7.75 -11.20
N GLY A 89 -7.37 6.86 -11.46
CA GLY A 89 -7.15 5.64 -10.69
C GLY A 89 -6.53 5.94 -9.32
N ARG A 90 -6.82 5.09 -8.32
CA ARG A 90 -6.23 5.21 -6.97
C ARG A 90 -4.71 5.13 -7.03
N ASP A 91 -3.98 5.99 -6.33
CA ASP A 91 -2.50 5.93 -6.27
C ASP A 91 -2.00 4.57 -5.79
N ILE A 92 -0.79 4.19 -6.22
CA ILE A 92 -0.15 2.97 -5.75
C ILE A 92 0.03 2.98 -4.22
N LYS A 93 0.43 4.11 -3.61
CA LYS A 93 0.55 4.26 -2.15
C LYS A 93 -0.75 3.95 -1.44
N THR A 94 -1.83 4.62 -1.84
CA THR A 94 -3.16 4.46 -1.26
C THR A 94 -3.68 3.04 -1.44
N TRP A 95 -3.37 2.40 -2.56
CA TRP A 95 -3.73 1.01 -2.82
C TRP A 95 -2.98 0.03 -1.89
N ILE A 96 -1.66 0.19 -1.74
CA ILE A 96 -0.85 -0.67 -0.84
C ILE A 96 -1.32 -0.48 0.61
N ASN A 97 -1.48 0.76 1.09
CA ASN A 97 -1.94 1.03 2.47
C ASN A 97 -3.27 0.32 2.77
N ARG A 98 -4.23 0.37 1.85
CA ARG A 98 -5.52 -0.32 2.01
C ARG A 98 -5.39 -1.83 1.94
N ARG A 99 -4.50 -2.34 1.10
CA ARG A 99 -4.30 -3.79 0.91
C ARG A 99 -3.64 -4.41 2.13
N VAL A 100 -2.54 -3.80 2.60
CA VAL A 100 -1.82 -4.19 3.83
C VAL A 100 -2.73 -4.03 5.04
N GLY A 101 -3.41 -2.88 5.19
CA GLY A 101 -4.32 -2.63 6.31
C GLY A 101 -5.47 -3.63 6.42
N ARG A 102 -6.12 -3.97 5.29
CA ARG A 102 -7.19 -4.98 5.28
C ARG A 102 -6.68 -6.37 5.63
N GLU A 103 -5.50 -6.74 5.18
CA GLU A 103 -4.93 -8.06 5.47
C GLU A 103 -4.47 -8.14 6.94
N LEU A 104 -3.87 -7.07 7.46
CA LEU A 104 -3.53 -6.94 8.89
C LEU A 104 -4.76 -6.98 9.78
N GLU A 105 -5.85 -6.29 9.42
CA GLU A 105 -7.11 -6.30 10.18
C GLU A 105 -7.66 -7.72 10.29
N LYS A 106 -7.62 -8.50 9.20
CA LYS A 106 -8.06 -9.90 9.21
C LYS A 106 -7.20 -10.80 10.10
N ARG A 107 -5.89 -10.60 10.12
CA ARG A 107 -4.95 -11.48 10.86
C ARG A 107 -4.80 -11.10 12.32
N SER A 108 -4.76 -9.80 12.62
CA SER A 108 -4.60 -9.27 13.98
C SER A 108 -5.92 -9.10 14.73
N GLY A 109 -7.05 -9.00 14.01
CA GLY A 109 -8.37 -8.69 14.58
C GLY A 109 -8.49 -7.25 15.10
N LYS A 110 -7.48 -6.39 14.88
CA LYS A 110 -7.47 -4.98 15.26
C LYS A 110 -8.15 -4.12 14.20
N ARG A 111 -8.62 -2.92 14.56
CA ARG A 111 -9.37 -2.06 13.64
C ARG A 111 -8.43 -1.22 12.79
N PHE A 112 -8.56 -1.31 11.46
CA PHE A 112 -7.83 -0.45 10.54
C PHE A 112 -8.54 0.90 10.38
N VAL A 113 -7.82 2.00 10.63
CA VAL A 113 -8.34 3.38 10.51
C VAL A 113 -7.38 4.26 9.70
N PHE A 114 -7.91 5.28 9.03
CA PHE A 114 -7.10 6.23 8.25
C PHE A 114 -6.62 7.43 9.07
N SER A 115 -7.32 7.74 10.17
CA SER A 115 -7.05 8.83 11.11
C SER A 115 -7.30 8.33 12.53
N ASP A 116 -6.76 9.04 13.52
CA ASP A 116 -6.95 8.74 14.95
C ASP A 116 -6.60 7.29 15.32
N TYR A 117 -5.39 6.87 14.93
CA TYR A 117 -4.84 5.55 15.26
C TYR A 117 -3.96 5.61 16.52
N ASP A 118 -3.96 4.51 17.29
CA ASP A 118 -3.04 4.34 18.41
C ASP A 118 -1.61 4.07 17.93
N ILE A 119 -1.48 3.32 16.83
CA ILE A 119 -0.19 2.96 16.22
C ILE A 119 -0.25 3.21 14.72
N ASN A 120 0.74 3.93 14.20
CA ASN A 120 1.00 4.03 12.77
C ASN A 120 2.08 3.02 12.36
N ILE A 121 1.75 2.10 11.47
CA ILE A 121 2.68 1.13 10.91
C ILE A 121 3.22 1.69 9.60
N ILE A 122 4.49 2.08 9.58
CA ILE A 122 5.15 2.59 8.37
C ILE A 122 5.99 1.48 7.75
N VAL A 123 5.57 1.01 6.58
CA VAL A 123 6.28 -0.02 5.81
C VAL A 123 7.18 0.66 4.77
N ASP A 124 8.49 0.46 4.85
CA ASP A 124 9.43 0.83 3.79
C ASP A 124 9.63 -0.35 2.84
N THR A 125 9.06 -0.22 1.64
CA THR A 125 9.08 -1.26 0.60
C THR A 125 10.48 -1.46 -0.02
N ARG A 126 11.41 -0.51 0.16
CA ARG A 126 12.76 -0.61 -0.44
C ARG A 126 13.70 -1.47 0.39
N PHE A 127 13.49 -1.49 1.70
CA PHE A 127 14.38 -2.15 2.66
C PHE A 127 13.68 -3.27 3.44
N ASP A 128 12.45 -3.63 3.06
CA ASP A 128 11.63 -4.60 3.79
C ASP A 128 11.56 -4.30 5.29
N HIS A 129 11.46 -3.01 5.64
CA HIS A 129 11.57 -2.57 7.02
C HIS A 129 10.26 -1.97 7.51
N VAL A 130 9.84 -2.34 8.72
CA VAL A 130 8.64 -1.80 9.35
C VAL A 130 9.04 -0.95 10.55
N THR A 131 8.58 0.30 10.55
CA THR A 131 8.74 1.23 11.65
C THR A 131 7.39 1.51 12.29
N LEU A 132 7.30 1.41 13.61
CA LEU A 132 6.10 1.76 14.36
C LEU A 132 6.21 3.17 14.93
N GLN A 133 5.17 3.97 14.74
CA GLN A 133 4.98 5.21 15.49
C GLN A 133 3.80 5.02 16.44
N VAL A 134 4.08 5.04 17.73
CA VAL A 134 3.07 4.84 18.77
C VAL A 134 2.61 6.20 19.28
N ALA A 135 1.31 6.40 19.41
CA ALA A 135 0.75 7.62 19.96
C ALA A 135 1.18 7.78 21.42
N PRO A 136 1.67 8.97 21.84
CA PRO A 136 2.10 9.20 23.21
C PRO A 136 0.91 9.22 24.16
N VAL A 137 1.08 8.66 25.36
CA VAL A 137 0.13 8.77 26.47
C VAL A 137 0.58 9.90 27.38
N TYR A 138 -0.32 10.86 27.64
CA TYR A 138 -0.05 11.98 28.52
C TYR A 138 -0.60 11.70 29.92
N VAL A 139 0.27 11.69 30.92
CA VAL A 139 -0.12 11.59 32.33
C VAL A 139 0.01 12.98 32.95
N TYR A 140 -1.07 13.47 33.56
CA TYR A 140 -1.07 14.74 34.30
C TYR A 140 -1.21 14.46 35.80
N GLY A 141 -0.50 15.25 36.60
CA GLY A 141 -0.55 15.15 38.06
C GLY A 141 -0.10 16.46 38.70
N ARG A 142 -0.54 16.69 39.93
CA ARG A 142 -0.01 17.74 40.79
C ARG A 142 0.86 17.07 41.85
N TYR A 143 2.13 17.44 41.91
CA TYR A 143 3.03 17.03 42.99
C TYR A 143 2.94 18.09 44.10
N ILE A 144 2.75 17.65 45.36
CA ILE A 144 2.62 18.51 46.55
C ILE A 144 3.97 18.61 47.23
#